data_AF-A0A392TCN5-F1
#
_entry.id   AF-A0A392TCN5-F1
#
_cell.length_a   1.000
_cell.length_b   1.000
_cell.length_c   1.000
_cell.angle_alpha   90.00
_cell.angle_beta   90.00
_cell.angle_gamma   90.00
#
_symmetry.space_group_name_H-M   'P 1'
#
loop_
_entity.id
_entity.type
_entity.pdbx_description
1 polymer ?
#
loop_
_entity_poly.entity_id
_entity_poly.type
_entity_poly.pdbx_seq_one_letter_code
_entity_poly.pdbx_strand_id
1 'polypeptide(L)' 'MIYVVGGHDEEKNALRSAFVYDVANNAWTQLPDMARERDECKAVFCCSVSGSGTIRAVGGYCTEMQGR' A
#
# COMPACT_ATOMS: atom_id res chain seq x y z
N MET A 1 2.56 14.49 1.69
CA MET A 1 1.75 13.26 1.47
C MET A 1 2.55 12.06 1.95
N ILE A 2 1.94 11.21 2.76
CA ILE A 2 2.45 9.89 3.14
C ILE A 2 1.51 8.86 2.53
N TYR A 3 2.06 7.83 1.90
CA TYR A 3 1.26 6.78 1.28
C TYR A 3 1.45 5.48 2.04
N VAL A 4 0.33 4.82 2.35
CA VAL A 4 0.29 3.54 3.05
C VAL A 4 -0.45 2.55 2.15
N VAL A 5 0.16 1.41 1.87
CA VAL A 5 -0.38 0.39 0.98
C VAL A 5 -0.11 -1.00 1.56
N GLY A 6 -1.12 -1.87 1.53
CA GLY A 6 -1.00 -3.23 2.06
C GLY A 6 -0.89 -3.28 3.59
N GLY A 7 -0.13 -4.25 4.10
CA GLY A 7 -0.04 -4.57 5.52
C GLY A 7 -1.06 -5.63 5.92
N HIS A 8 -1.40 -5.67 7.21
CA HIS A 8 -2.39 -6.59 7.77
C HIS A 8 -3.27 -5.92 8.83
N ASP A 9 -4.45 -6.50 9.08
CA ASP A 9 -5.30 -6.16 10.22
C ASP A 9 -4.91 -6.90 11.51
N GLU A 10 -5.63 -6.68 12.60
CA GLU A 10 -5.36 -7.32 13.90
C GLU A 10 -5.44 -8.85 13.87
N GLU A 11 -6.21 -9.42 12.94
CA GLU A 11 -6.35 -10.86 12.72
C GLU A 11 -5.27 -11.41 11.77
N LYS A 12 -4.32 -10.56 11.36
CA LYS A 12 -3.27 -10.82 10.36
C LYS A 12 -3.82 -11.08 8.97
N ASN A 13 -5.02 -10.65 8.63
CA ASN A 13 -5.45 -10.72 7.24
C ASN A 13 -4.67 -9.68 6.42
N ALA A 14 -4.00 -10.13 5.37
CA ALA A 14 -3.32 -9.25 4.44
C ALA A 14 -4.33 -8.29 3.80
N LEU A 15 -3.95 -7.03 3.63
CA LEU A 15 -4.84 -5.97 3.15
C LEU A 15 -4.59 -5.61 1.69
N ARG A 16 -5.69 -5.31 0.99
CA ARG A 16 -5.68 -4.66 -0.34
C ARG A 16 -5.74 -3.15 -0.27
N SER A 17 -6.01 -2.60 0.91
CA SER A 17 -6.30 -1.19 1.08
C SER A 17 -5.07 -0.32 0.82
N ALA A 18 -5.36 0.91 0.40
CA ALA A 18 -4.38 1.95 0.17
C ALA A 18 -4.93 3.27 0.69
N PHE A 19 -4.07 4.06 1.32
CA PHE A 19 -4.42 5.36 1.89
C PHE A 19 -3.34 6.39 1.60
N VAL A 20 -3.76 7.65 1.53
CA VAL A 20 -2.87 8.80 1.59
C VAL A 20 -3.20 9.61 2.84
N TYR A 21 -2.15 9.97 3.57
CA TYR A 21 -2.22 10.91 4.68
C TYR A 21 -1.65 12.26 4.23
N ASP A 22 -2.50 13.27 4.28
CA ASP A 22 -2.11 14.66 4.11
C ASP A 22 -1.67 15.24 5.45
N VAL A 23 -0.37 15.43 5.60
CA VAL A 23 0.26 15.96 6.81
C VAL A 23 -0.13 17.42 7.07
N ALA A 24 -0.38 18.21 6.02
CA ALA A 24 -0.73 19.63 6.16
C ALA A 24 -2.15 19.80 6.70
N ASN A 25 -3.06 18.92 6.25
CA ASN A 25 -4.47 18.95 6.64
C ASN A 25 -4.83 17.95 7.75
N ASN A 26 -3.86 17.16 8.22
CA ASN A 26 -4.05 16.08 9.20
C ASN A 26 -5.24 15.18 8.83
N ALA A 27 -5.29 14.75 7.56
CA ALA A 27 -6.44 14.05 7.02
C ALA A 27 -6.02 12.78 6.26
N TRP A 28 -6.77 11.71 6.45
CA TRP A 28 -6.64 10.47 5.69
C TRP A 28 -7.64 10.46 4.54
N THR A 29 -7.21 9.98 3.38
CA THR A 29 -8.07 9.71 2.23
C THR A 29 -7.82 8.28 1.76
N GLN A 30 -8.89 7.50 1.61
CA GLN A 30 -8.80 6.17 1.03
C GLN A 30 -8.57 6.27 -0.48
N LEU A 31 -7.60 5.50 -0.96
CA LEU A 31 -7.30 5.33 -2.38
C LEU A 31 -8.00 4.06 -2.89
N PRO A 32 -8.10 3.88 -4.22
CA PRO A 32 -8.57 2.62 -4.77
C PRO A 32 -7.75 1.43 -4.27
N ASP A 33 -8.42 0.33 -3.97
CA ASP A 33 -7.78 -0.89 -3.51
C ASP A 33 -6.81 -1.45 -4.55
N MET A 34 -5.74 -2.07 -4.07
CA MET A 34 -4.84 -2.89 -4.89
C MET A 34 -5.57 -4.12 -5.43
N ALA A 35 -5.10 -4.62 -6.57
CA ALA A 35 -5.66 -5.81 -7.20
C ALA A 35 -5.58 -7.07 -6.32
N ARG A 36 -4.61 -7.12 -5.39
CA ARG A 36 -4.41 -8.23 -4.45
C ARG A 36 -3.90 -7.70 -3.12
N GLU A 37 -4.30 -8.35 -2.05
CA GLU A 37 -3.79 -8.15 -0.71
C GLU A 37 -2.31 -8.49 -0.58
N ARG A 38 -1.59 -7.71 0.22
CA ARG A 38 -0.15 -7.86 0.42
C ARG A 38 0.26 -7.47 1.83
N ASP A 39 0.71 -8.46 2.60
CA ASP A 39 1.45 -8.24 3.83
C ASP A 39 2.96 -8.23 3.56
N GLU A 40 3.74 -7.54 4.40
CA GLU A 40 5.21 -7.37 4.31
C GLU A 40 5.78 -6.81 2.99
N CYS A 41 4.93 -6.29 2.11
CA CYS A 41 5.36 -5.70 0.84
C CYS A 41 6.22 -4.44 1.02
N LYS A 42 6.84 -4.00 -0.08
CA LYS A 42 7.61 -2.75 -0.14
C LYS A 42 6.94 -1.77 -1.08
N ALA A 43 6.79 -0.53 -0.64
CA ALA A 43 6.30 0.56 -1.49
C ALA A 43 7.49 1.22 -2.21
N VAL A 44 7.39 1.36 -3.53
CA VAL A 44 8.39 2.00 -4.38
C VAL A 44 7.76 3.18 -5.10
N PHE A 45 8.42 4.33 -5.05
CA PHE A 45 8.06 5.48 -5.87
C PHE A 45 8.86 5.44 -7.18
N CYS A 46 8.15 5.43 -8.30
CA CYS A 46 8.74 5.43 -9.64
C CYS A 46 8.44 6.77 -10.32
N CYS A 47 9.49 7.54 -10.61
CA CYS A 47 9.40 8.74 -11.43
C CYS A 47 9.33 8.36 -12.91
N SER A 48 8.34 8.86 -13.63
CA SER A 48 8.32 8.85 -15.09
C SER A 48 9.17 10.00 -15.65
N VAL A 49 9.77 9.78 -16.81
CA VAL A 49 10.50 10.81 -17.56
C VAL A 49 9.60 12.01 -17.91
N SER A 50 8.28 11.79 -17.98
CA SER A 50 7.27 12.82 -18.21
C SER A 50 6.92 13.65 -16.96
N GLY A 51 7.56 13.41 -15.80
CA GLY A 51 7.31 14.14 -14.55
C GLY A 51 6.16 13.59 -13.68
N SER A 52 5.40 12.60 -14.17
CA SER A 52 4.42 11.90 -13.34
C SER A 52 5.10 10.85 -12.44
N GLY A 53 4.68 10.76 -11.18
CA GLY A 53 5.12 9.74 -10.24
C GLY A 53 4.07 8.65 -10.08
N THR A 54 4.49 7.39 -9.90
CA THR A 54 3.60 6.29 -9.51
C THR A 54 4.13 5.58 -8.28
N ILE A 55 3.25 5.12 -7.41
CA ILE A 55 3.59 4.29 -6.26
C ILE A 55 3.19 2.85 -6.58
N ARG A 56 4.10 1.92 -6.31
CA ARG A 56 3.91 0.49 -6.55
C ARG A 56 4.23 -0.31 -5.30
N ALA A 57 3.32 -1.20 -4.93
CA ALA A 57 3.60 -2.24 -3.93
C ALA A 57 4.26 -3.44 -4.62
N VAL A 58 5.43 -3.85 -4.13
CA VAL A 58 6.23 -4.95 -4.69
C VAL A 58 6.48 -6.01 -3.62
N GLY A 59 6.42 -7.28 -4.03
CA GLY A 59 6.57 -8.41 -3.12
C GLY A 59 5.40 -8.55 -2.15
N GLY A 60 5.69 -9.11 -0.97
CA GLY A 60 4.71 -9.46 0.02
C GLY A 60 3.90 -10.71 -0.34
N TYR A 61 2.99 -11.08 0.56
CA TYR A 61 2.21 -12.30 0.45
C TYR A 61 0.75 -12.07 0.87
N CYS A 62 -0.15 -12.96 0.43
CA CYS A 62 -1.54 -12.97 0.90
C CYS A 62 -1.67 -13.75 2.21
N THR A 63 -2.80 -13.58 2.90
CA THR A 63 -3.10 -14.27 4.18
C THR A 63 -2.83 -15.77 4.10
N GLU A 64 -3.21 -16.43 3.00
CA GLU A 64 -3.07 -17.88 2.80
C GLU A 64 -1.61 -18.38 2.76
N MET A 65 -0.66 -17.47 2.56
CA MET A 65 0.77 -17.77 2.46
C MET A 65 1.54 -17.45 3.75
N GLN A 66 0.87 -16.96 4.80
CA GLN A 66 1.53 -16.70 6.09
C GLN A 66 2.08 -18.00 6.70
N GLY A 67 3.33 -17.91 7.18
CA GLY A 67 4.02 -19.03 7.83
C GLY A 67 4.43 -20.16 6.88
N ARG A 68 4.36 -19.95 5.55
CA ARG A 68 4.92 -20.85 4.53
C ARG A 68 6.29 -20.37 4.08
#